data_AF-B6BKA6-F1
#
_entry.id   AF-B6BKA6-F1
#
_cell.length_a   1.000
_cell.length_b   1.000
_cell.length_c   1.000
_cell.angle_alpha   90.00
_cell.angle_beta   90.00
_cell.angle_gamma   90.00
#
_symmetry.space_group_name_H-M   'P 1'
#
loop_
_entity.id
_entity.type
_entity.pdbx_description
1 polymer ?
#
loop_
_entity_poly.entity_id
_entity_poly.type
_entity_poly.pdbx_seq_one_letter_code
_entity_poly.pdbx_strand_id
1 'polypeptide(L)' 'MSHLNHSETDTYTYNDAQVKIITVFTEDGKSTALVEDENGELFEVAKDSLRESV' A
#
# COMPACT_ATOMS: atom_id res chain seq x y z
N MET A 1 -6.03 -8.26 -22.18
CA MET A 1 -5.94 -8.59 -20.74
C MET A 1 -5.35 -7.38 -20.06
N SER A 2 -6.01 -6.91 -19.01
CA SER A 2 -5.89 -5.56 -18.46
C SER A 2 -4.45 -5.17 -18.14
N HIS A 3 -3.99 -4.09 -18.78
CA HIS A 3 -2.80 -3.36 -18.36
C HIS A 3 -3.20 -2.62 -17.08
N LEU A 4 -2.96 -3.19 -15.89
CA LEU A 4 -2.94 -2.37 -14.69
C LEU A 4 -1.60 -1.62 -14.68
N ASN A 5 -1.57 -0.55 -15.45
CA ASN A 5 -0.47 0.40 -15.50
C ASN A 5 -0.62 1.27 -14.23
N HIS A 6 -0.38 0.68 -13.06
CA HIS A 6 -0.43 1.37 -11.76
C HIS A 6 0.88 2.12 -11.59
N SER A 7 1.06 3.14 -12.43
CA SER A 7 2.22 4.01 -12.47
C SER A 7 1.90 5.38 -11.88
N GLU A 8 0.83 5.49 -11.11
CA GLU A 8 0.46 6.69 -10.39
C GLU A 8 0.42 6.35 -8.90
N THR A 9 0.74 7.33 -8.08
CA THR A 9 0.91 7.19 -6.64
C THR A 9 -0.43 6.96 -5.97
N ASP A 10 -0.92 5.72 -6.00
CA ASP A 10 -2.15 5.37 -5.30
C ASP A 10 -1.95 5.59 -3.81
N THR A 11 -2.75 6.51 -3.27
CA THR A 11 -2.89 6.74 -1.85
C THR A 11 -3.90 5.73 -1.31
N TYR A 12 -3.47 5.00 -0.28
CA TYR A 12 -4.26 3.99 0.40
C TYR A 12 -4.67 4.53 1.76
N THR A 13 -5.74 3.98 2.32
CA THR A 13 -6.13 4.21 3.71
C THR A 13 -5.74 3.01 4.57
N TYR A 14 -5.04 3.28 5.66
CA TYR A 14 -4.71 2.32 6.72
C TYR A 14 -5.14 2.89 8.06
N ASN A 15 -6.03 2.21 8.78
CA ASN A 15 -6.54 2.66 10.10
C ASN A 15 -6.97 4.14 10.11
N ASP A 16 -7.80 4.55 9.14
CA ASP A 16 -8.28 5.93 8.94
C ASP A 16 -7.18 6.98 8.61
N ALA A 17 -5.92 6.56 8.43
CA ALA A 17 -4.83 7.42 7.97
C ALA A 17 -4.51 7.19 6.49
N GLN A 18 -4.12 8.24 5.77
CA GLN A 18 -3.64 8.13 4.40
C GLN A 18 -2.18 7.68 4.38
N VAL A 19 -1.90 6.67 3.58
CA VAL A 19 -0.58 6.09 3.43
C VAL A 19 -0.27 5.84 1.96
N LYS A 20 1.00 5.84 1.61
CA LYS A 20 1.49 5.59 0.26
C LYS A 20 2.28 4.29 0.23
N ILE A 21 1.95 3.38 -0.67
CA ILE A 21 2.74 2.16 -0.84
C ILE A 21 4.07 2.53 -1.52
N ILE A 22 5.17 2.21 -0.84
CA ILE A 22 6.53 2.34 -1.35
C ILE A 22 6.93 1.06 -2.08
N THR A 23 6.65 -0.09 -1.47
CA THR A 23 6.93 -1.40 -2.06
C THR A 23 6.03 -2.47 -1.47
N VAL A 24 5.84 -3.57 -2.21
CA VAL A 24 5.07 -4.73 -1.77
C VAL A 24 5.95 -5.97 -1.87
N PHE A 25 6.06 -6.68 -0.75
CA PHE A 25 6.70 -7.98 -0.65
C PHE A 25 5.62 -9.05 -0.61
N THR A 26 5.89 -10.19 -1.24
CA THR A 26 4.99 -11.34 -1.20
C THR A 26 5.79 -12.59 -0.88
N GLU A 27 5.54 -13.16 0.29
CA GLU A 27 6.22 -14.37 0.77
C GLU A 27 5.18 -15.33 1.33
N ASP A 28 5.27 -16.60 0.94
CA ASP A 28 4.37 -17.67 1.40
C ASP A 28 2.86 -17.36 1.21
N GLY A 29 2.53 -16.63 0.14
CA GLY A 29 1.17 -16.20 -0.17
C GLY A 29 0.64 -15.05 0.70
N LYS A 30 1.47 -14.48 1.58
CA LYS A 30 1.18 -13.26 2.35
C LYS A 30 1.80 -12.07 1.66
N SER A 31 1.01 -11.02 1.46
CA SER A 31 1.47 -9.77 0.87
C SER A 31 1.65 -8.72 1.96
N THR A 32 2.87 -8.23 2.14
CA THR A 32 3.21 -7.15 3.06
C THR A 32 3.57 -5.92 2.24
N ALA A 33 2.99 -4.77 2.56
CA ALA A 33 3.32 -3.49 1.94
C ALA A 33 4.14 -2.65 2.91
N LEU A 34 5.26 -2.10 2.43
CA LEU A 34 5.94 -1.00 3.10
C LEU A 34 5.24 0.29 2.68
N VAL A 35 4.71 1.01 3.65
CA VAL A 35 3.97 2.25 3.43
C VAL A 35 4.63 3.44 4.12
N GLU A 36 4.38 4.62 3.58
CA GLU A 36 4.75 5.92 4.14
C GLU A 36 3.47 6.67 4.52
N ASP A 37 3.35 7.17 5.75
CA ASP A 37 2.20 8.01 6.13
C ASP A 37 2.43 9.51 5.88
N GLU A 38 1.43 10.33 6.23
CA GLU A 38 1.48 11.79 6.12
C GLU A 38 2.61 12.47 6.90
N ASN A 39 3.10 11.83 7.98
CA ASN A 39 4.25 12.27 8.75
C ASN A 39 5.60 11.86 8.13
N GLY A 40 5.57 11.05 7.06
CA GLY A 40 6.75 10.49 6.42
C GLY A 40 7.35 9.31 7.18
N GLU A 41 6.61 8.68 8.10
CA GLU A 41 7.06 7.48 8.80
C GLU A 41 6.84 6.25 7.92
N LEU A 42 7.87 5.40 7.86
CA LEU A 42 7.85 4.16 7.09
C LEU A 42 7.56 2.96 7.99
N PHE A 43 6.54 2.19 7.65
CA PHE A 43 6.18 0.97 8.38
C PHE A 43 5.56 -0.10 7.48
N GLU A 44 5.60 -1.34 7.96
CA GLU A 44 5.11 -2.50 7.24
C GLU A 44 3.69 -2.85 7.70
N VAL A 45 2.81 -3.08 6.72
CA VAL A 45 1.42 -3.49 6.96
C VAL A 45 1.04 -4.63 6.04
N ALA A 46 0.05 -5.44 6.44
CA ALA A 46 -0.53 -6.40 5.52
C ALA A 46 -1.21 -5.65 4.37
N LYS A 47 -0.89 -6.01 3.13
CA LYS A 47 -1.50 -5.41 1.95
C LYS A 47 -3.03 -5.55 1.98
N ASP A 48 -3.52 -6.67 2.50
CA ASP A 48 -4.96 -6.93 2.68
C ASP A 48 -5.64 -5.99 3.68
N SER A 49 -4.86 -5.28 4.53
CA SER A 49 -5.37 -4.26 5.44
C SER A 49 -5.43 -2.86 4.82
N LEU A 50 -4.81 -2.66 3.65
CA LEU A 50 -4.86 -1.40 2.91
C LEU A 50 -6.13 -1.34 2.08
N ARG A 51 -6.82 -0.20 2.14
CA ARG A 51 -7.98 0.08 1.29
C ARG A 51 -7.61 1.15 0.28
N GLU A 52 -7.80 0.86 -1.00
CA GLU A 52 -7.64 1.84 -2.07
C GLU A 52 -8.67 2.95 -1.86
N SER A 53 -8.22 4.20 -1.78
CA SER A 53 -9.11 5.36 -1.70
C SER A 53 -9.61 5.69 -3.10
N VAL A 54 -10.75 5.10 -3.47
CA VAL A 54 -11.49 5.41 -4.71
C VAL A 54 -12.20 6.76 -4.67
#